data_AF-A0A2V9FLX9-F1
#
_entry.id   AF-A0A2V9FLX9-F1
#
_cell.length_a   1.000
_cell.length_b   1.000
_cell.length_c   1.000
_cell.angle_alpha   90.00
_cell.angle_beta   90.00
_cell.angle_gamma   90.00
#
_symmetry.space_group_name_H-M   'P 1'
#
loop_
_entity.id
_entity.type
_entity.pdbx_description
1 polymer ?
#
loop_
_entity_poly.entity_id
_entity_poly.type
_entity_poly.pdbx_seq_one_letter_code
_entity_poly.pdbx_strand_id
1 'polypeptide(L)'
;MKIIRSVGISLVMILLSAPLIRGQDLSKYRGFSLGMSLPELSNQVDLRPLQTKLIQKRPAVIQELTCWPGGSSDYSLQADSIWQIFFSFYNGQLFRILVTYDQDATHGLTAEDMVQAISKKYGTATRTAGEISFPTNELYRTTEKVIARWEDSQYSINLVRSRFLNSFALVMFSKRLDGEAEAAIARSLKMEGARGSAEGKRPPEKRAADPGRFEGKR
;
A
#
# COMPACT_ATOMS: atom_id res chain seq x y z
N MET A 1 -61.40 18.80 -10.74
CA MET A 1 -60.59 17.57 -10.94
C MET A 1 -59.15 17.91 -11.33
N LYS A 2 -58.31 18.42 -10.40
CA LYS A 2 -56.90 18.79 -10.69
C LYS A 2 -55.89 18.27 -9.65
N ILE A 3 -56.36 17.64 -8.57
CA ILE A 3 -55.53 17.25 -7.42
C ILE A 3 -55.12 15.77 -7.46
N ILE A 4 -55.81 14.95 -8.27
CA ILE A 4 -55.59 13.49 -8.35
C ILE A 4 -54.39 13.13 -9.24
N ARG A 5 -53.94 14.03 -10.13
CA ARG A 5 -52.79 13.80 -11.03
C ARG A 5 -51.43 14.06 -10.37
N SER A 6 -51.41 14.75 -9.22
CA SER A 6 -50.16 15.14 -8.54
C SER A 6 -49.67 14.09 -7.54
N VAL A 7 -50.55 13.20 -7.05
CA VAL A 7 -50.19 12.19 -6.03
C VAL A 7 -49.46 11.00 -6.65
N GLY A 8 -49.77 10.65 -7.89
CA GLY A 8 -49.10 9.54 -8.60
C GLY A 8 -47.63 9.82 -8.92
N ILE A 9 -47.24 11.09 -9.07
CA ILE A 9 -45.86 11.47 -9.44
C ILE A 9 -44.94 11.47 -8.21
N SER A 10 -45.43 11.86 -7.04
CA SER A 10 -44.64 11.82 -5.79
C SER A 10 -44.34 10.40 -5.32
N LEU A 11 -45.25 9.44 -5.55
CA LEU A 11 -45.02 8.06 -5.11
C LEU A 11 -43.94 7.35 -5.96
N VAL A 12 -43.83 7.68 -7.25
CA VAL A 12 -42.81 7.12 -8.16
C VAL A 12 -41.39 7.66 -7.84
N MET A 13 -41.27 8.92 -7.41
CA MET A 13 -39.97 9.50 -7.03
C MET A 13 -39.42 8.95 -5.69
N ILE A 14 -40.30 8.49 -4.79
CA ILE A 14 -39.89 7.89 -3.51
C ILE A 14 -39.42 6.43 -3.69
N LEU A 15 -39.98 5.69 -4.67
CA LEU A 15 -39.61 4.30 -4.95
C LEU A 15 -38.27 4.14 -5.69
N LEU A 16 -37.70 5.20 -6.25
CA LEU A 16 -36.34 5.19 -6.85
C LEU A 16 -35.23 5.58 -5.87
N SER A 17 -35.57 5.86 -4.60
CA SER A 17 -34.59 5.99 -3.53
C SER A 17 -34.23 4.61 -2.98
N ALA A 18 -33.72 3.71 -3.83
CA ALA A 18 -32.98 2.58 -3.29
C ALA A 18 -31.86 3.17 -2.43
N PRO A 19 -31.68 2.75 -1.16
CA PRO A 19 -30.48 3.12 -0.45
C PRO A 19 -29.33 2.57 -1.30
N LEU A 20 -28.61 3.46 -1.98
CA LEU A 20 -27.25 3.14 -2.37
C LEU A 20 -26.59 2.78 -1.04
N ILE A 21 -26.41 1.48 -0.81
CA ILE A 21 -25.64 0.95 0.31
C ILE A 21 -24.25 1.52 0.07
N ARG A 22 -24.02 2.72 0.62
CA ARG A 22 -22.78 3.43 0.45
C ARG A 22 -21.80 2.63 1.29
N GLY A 23 -20.87 1.97 0.61
CA GLY A 23 -19.72 1.38 1.27
C GLY A 23 -19.10 2.41 2.21
N GLN A 24 -18.57 1.93 3.33
CA GLN A 24 -17.78 2.74 4.24
C GLN A 24 -16.65 3.45 3.46
N ASP A 25 -16.23 4.59 3.98
CA ASP A 25 -15.15 5.43 3.43
C ASP A 25 -13.91 4.61 3.01
N LEU A 26 -13.64 4.57 1.70
CA LEU A 26 -12.54 3.83 1.10
C LEU A 26 -11.16 4.36 1.51
N SER A 27 -11.10 5.56 2.09
CA SER A 27 -9.87 6.13 2.64
C SER A 27 -9.46 5.50 3.98
N LYS A 28 -10.34 4.71 4.63
CA LYS A 28 -10.15 4.27 6.03
C LYS A 28 -10.07 2.76 6.20
N TYR A 29 -9.15 2.33 7.06
CA TYR A 29 -9.03 0.96 7.51
C TYR A 29 -8.78 0.89 9.02
N ARG A 30 -9.70 0.28 9.77
CA ARG A 30 -9.58 0.02 11.22
C ARG A 30 -9.07 1.23 12.04
N GLY A 31 -9.49 2.44 11.69
CA GLY A 31 -9.08 3.69 12.36
C GLY A 31 -7.95 4.45 11.67
N PHE A 32 -7.15 3.78 10.85
CA PHE A 32 -6.13 4.39 10.00
C PHE A 32 -6.76 5.05 8.78
N SER A 33 -6.25 6.21 8.37
CA SER A 33 -6.74 6.95 7.21
C SER A 33 -5.62 7.21 6.21
N LEU A 34 -5.86 6.95 4.94
CA LEU A 34 -4.94 7.31 3.86
C LEU A 34 -4.74 8.84 3.86
N GLY A 35 -3.48 9.28 3.79
CA GLY A 35 -3.06 10.68 3.92
C GLY A 35 -2.62 11.07 5.33
N MET A 36 -2.88 10.25 6.36
CA MET A 36 -2.41 10.56 7.71
C MET A 36 -0.88 10.55 7.81
N SER A 37 -0.37 11.33 8.75
CA SER A 37 1.05 11.47 8.99
C SER A 37 1.62 10.33 9.83
N LEU A 38 2.94 10.12 9.74
CA LEU A 38 3.62 9.13 10.57
C LEU A 38 3.42 9.37 12.08
N PRO A 39 3.53 10.60 12.62
CA PRO A 39 3.26 10.85 14.03
C PRO A 39 1.82 10.53 14.45
N GLU A 40 0.83 10.81 13.61
CA GLU A 40 -0.57 10.45 13.89
C GLU A 40 -0.76 8.93 13.98
N LEU A 41 -0.12 8.17 13.08
CA LEU A 41 -0.15 6.71 13.12
C LEU A 41 0.57 6.17 14.36
N SER A 42 1.68 6.82 14.74
CA SER A 42 2.49 6.49 15.91
C SER A 42 1.76 6.70 17.23
N ASN A 43 0.81 7.62 17.28
CA ASN A 43 -0.03 7.85 18.46
C ASN A 43 -1.16 6.83 18.57
N GLN A 44 -1.60 6.24 17.45
CA GLN A 44 -2.65 5.23 17.43
C GLN A 44 -2.12 3.82 17.69
N VAL A 45 -0.94 3.52 17.18
CA VAL A 45 -0.27 2.23 17.39
C VAL A 45 0.83 2.41 18.41
N ASP A 46 0.80 1.64 19.51
CA ASP A 46 1.94 1.55 20.41
C ASP A 46 3.14 1.02 19.62
N LEU A 47 4.05 1.92 19.23
CA LEU A 47 5.12 1.67 18.26
C LEU A 47 6.19 0.68 18.73
N ARG A 48 6.11 0.19 19.97
CA ARG A 48 7.13 -0.66 20.60
C ARG A 48 7.45 -1.96 19.83
N PRO A 49 6.55 -2.56 19.01
CA PRO A 49 6.91 -3.69 18.14
C PRO A 49 7.31 -3.30 16.68
N LEU A 50 7.34 -2.03 16.29
CA LEU A 50 7.55 -1.65 14.89
C LEU A 50 9.03 -1.62 14.48
N GLN A 51 9.40 -2.48 13.52
CA GLN A 51 10.61 -2.28 12.73
C GLN A 51 10.31 -1.24 11.64
N THR A 52 10.95 -0.07 11.72
CA THR A 52 10.89 0.95 10.67
C THR A 52 11.97 0.65 9.63
N LYS A 53 11.57 0.30 8.39
CA LYS A 53 12.50 0.14 7.27
C LYS A 53 12.41 1.40 6.40
N LEU A 54 13.46 2.21 6.42
CA LEU A 54 13.62 3.31 5.48
C LEU A 54 14.04 2.74 4.12
N ILE A 55 13.20 2.87 3.10
CA ILE A 55 13.43 2.27 1.79
C ILE A 55 14.17 3.23 0.86
N GLN A 56 13.83 4.52 0.90
CA GLN A 56 14.39 5.49 -0.04
C GLN A 56 14.38 6.90 0.53
N LYS A 57 15.47 7.64 0.29
CA LYS A 57 15.61 9.06 0.69
C LYS A 57 15.68 10.06 -0.47
N ARG A 58 15.92 9.60 -1.70
CA ARG A 58 16.04 10.48 -2.88
C ARG A 58 15.43 9.80 -4.10
N PRO A 59 14.67 10.51 -4.97
CA PRO A 59 14.34 11.94 -4.91
C PRO A 59 13.19 12.28 -3.95
N ALA A 60 12.50 11.27 -3.40
CA ALA A 60 11.46 11.42 -2.40
C ALA A 60 11.73 10.49 -1.21
N VAL A 61 11.10 10.76 -0.08
CA VAL A 61 11.24 9.93 1.13
C VAL A 61 10.14 8.89 1.15
N ILE A 62 10.53 7.62 1.01
CA ILE A 62 9.63 6.46 1.12
C ILE A 62 10.03 5.66 2.36
N GLN A 63 9.08 5.51 3.27
CA GLN A 63 9.26 4.80 4.53
C GLN A 63 8.22 3.69 4.63
N GLU A 64 8.63 2.53 5.12
CA GLU A 64 7.72 1.44 5.42
C GLU A 64 7.79 1.07 6.90
N LEU A 65 6.61 0.81 7.46
CA LEU A 65 6.40 0.45 8.83
C LEU A 65 5.61 -0.84 8.90
N THR A 66 6.03 -1.70 9.80
CA THR A 66 5.70 -3.12 9.85
C THR A 66 5.09 -3.39 11.22
N CYS A 67 3.81 -3.76 11.29
CA CYS A 67 3.05 -3.91 12.53
C CYS A 67 2.40 -5.30 12.65
N TRP A 68 2.85 -6.10 13.63
CA TRP A 68 2.39 -7.48 13.88
C TRP A 68 1.34 -7.48 14.99
N PRO A 69 0.07 -7.78 14.70
CA PRO A 69 -1.00 -7.57 15.67
C PRO A 69 -1.01 -8.56 16.85
N GLY A 70 -0.36 -9.72 16.73
CA GLY A 70 -0.39 -10.82 17.70
C GLY A 70 0.19 -10.54 19.10
N GLY A 71 0.49 -9.27 19.44
CA GLY A 71 0.95 -8.86 20.76
C GLY A 71 0.52 -7.45 21.18
N SER A 72 -0.36 -6.78 20.41
CA SER A 72 -0.81 -5.42 20.74
C SER A 72 -2.06 -5.41 21.60
N SER A 73 -2.10 -4.58 22.65
CA SER A 73 -3.31 -4.32 23.45
C SER A 73 -4.31 -3.37 22.77
N ASP A 74 -3.98 -2.87 21.57
CA ASP A 74 -4.88 -2.03 20.80
C ASP A 74 -5.95 -2.87 20.07
N TYR A 75 -7.20 -2.66 20.44
CA TYR A 75 -8.38 -3.30 19.84
C TYR A 75 -8.49 -3.06 18.33
N SER A 76 -7.91 -1.97 17.80
CA SER A 76 -7.93 -1.70 16.36
C SER A 76 -7.15 -2.74 15.55
N LEU A 77 -6.10 -3.30 16.17
CA LEU A 77 -5.18 -4.28 15.58
C LEU A 77 -5.52 -5.72 15.97
N GLN A 78 -6.24 -5.95 17.08
CA GLN A 78 -6.60 -7.26 17.63
C GLN A 78 -7.64 -8.05 16.79
N ALA A 79 -7.46 -8.11 15.47
CA ALA A 79 -8.23 -9.00 14.63
C ALA A 79 -7.48 -10.34 14.50
N ASP A 80 -8.08 -11.40 15.05
CA ASP A 80 -7.51 -12.75 15.12
C ASP A 80 -7.06 -13.34 13.78
N SER A 81 -7.46 -12.72 12.66
CA SER A 81 -7.14 -13.17 11.31
C SER A 81 -6.05 -12.35 10.61
N ILE A 82 -5.47 -11.32 11.23
CA ILE A 82 -4.41 -10.53 10.60
C ILE A 82 -3.04 -10.99 11.09
N TRP A 83 -2.25 -11.52 10.17
CA TRP A 83 -0.86 -11.85 10.44
C TRP A 83 0.03 -10.60 10.46
N GLN A 84 -0.21 -9.68 9.52
CA GLN A 84 0.77 -8.64 9.20
C GLN A 84 0.14 -7.37 8.60
N ILE A 85 0.62 -6.18 8.99
CA ILE A 85 0.27 -4.91 8.33
C ILE A 85 1.54 -4.14 7.94
N PHE A 86 1.64 -3.73 6.69
CA PHE A 86 2.61 -2.75 6.19
C PHE A 86 1.94 -1.41 5.94
N PHE A 87 2.56 -0.35 6.45
CA PHE A 87 2.21 1.03 6.18
C PHE A 87 3.32 1.69 5.36
N SER A 88 3.00 2.14 4.16
CA SER A 88 3.94 2.83 3.28
C SER A 88 3.65 4.32 3.23
N PHE A 89 4.68 5.13 3.46
CA PHE A 89 4.61 6.59 3.52
C PHE A 89 5.38 7.21 2.36
N TYR A 90 4.82 8.25 1.75
CA TYR A 90 5.43 9.06 0.72
C TYR A 90 5.47 10.50 1.22
N ASN A 91 6.68 11.04 1.38
CA ASN A 91 6.90 12.38 1.95
C ASN A 91 6.16 12.59 3.29
N GLY A 92 6.11 11.54 4.12
CA GLY A 92 5.49 11.57 5.44
C GLY A 92 3.98 11.35 5.47
N GLN A 93 3.32 11.15 4.33
CA GLN A 93 1.89 10.83 4.25
C GLN A 93 1.66 9.35 3.92
N LEU A 94 0.77 8.70 4.66
CA LEU A 94 0.38 7.32 4.46
C LEU A 94 -0.32 7.17 3.10
N PHE A 95 0.31 6.49 2.15
CA PHE A 95 -0.26 6.34 0.81
C PHE A 95 -0.77 4.94 0.52
N ARG A 96 -0.24 3.92 1.21
CA ARG A 96 -0.58 2.51 1.00
C ARG A 96 -0.57 1.77 2.33
N ILE A 97 -1.57 0.92 2.52
CA ILE A 97 -1.70 -0.03 3.62
C ILE A 97 -1.85 -1.43 3.01
N LEU A 98 -0.97 -2.35 3.39
CA LEU A 98 -1.02 -3.74 2.95
C LEU A 98 -1.26 -4.63 4.17
N VAL A 99 -2.36 -5.36 4.16
CA VAL A 99 -2.77 -6.28 5.23
C VAL A 99 -2.66 -7.69 4.71
N THR A 100 -1.79 -8.49 5.33
CA THR A 100 -1.70 -9.93 5.05
C THR A 100 -2.51 -10.67 6.12
N TYR A 101 -3.46 -11.48 5.68
CA TYR A 101 -4.23 -12.33 6.60
C TYR A 101 -3.42 -13.54 7.03
N ASP A 102 -3.75 -14.08 8.21
CA ASP A 102 -3.22 -15.34 8.69
C ASP A 102 -3.78 -16.50 7.86
N GLN A 103 -2.90 -17.43 7.46
CA GLN A 103 -3.25 -18.52 6.58
C GLN A 103 -4.17 -19.52 7.27
N ASP A 104 -3.93 -19.81 8.55
CA ASP A 104 -4.73 -20.75 9.33
C ASP A 104 -6.12 -20.16 9.62
N ALA A 105 -6.17 -18.86 9.94
CA ALA A 105 -7.43 -18.16 10.16
C ALA A 105 -8.30 -18.02 8.89
N THR A 106 -7.69 -18.10 7.71
CA THR A 106 -8.41 -18.05 6.42
C THR A 106 -8.53 -19.42 5.75
N HIS A 107 -8.15 -20.49 6.45
CA HIS A 107 -8.22 -21.85 5.94
C HIS A 107 -9.67 -22.23 5.58
N GLY A 108 -9.86 -22.77 4.38
CA GLY A 108 -11.17 -23.16 3.86
C GLY A 108 -12.01 -22.02 3.28
N LEU A 109 -11.59 -20.75 3.43
CA LEU A 109 -12.27 -19.62 2.80
C LEU A 109 -11.92 -19.54 1.31
N THR A 110 -12.95 -19.35 0.49
CA THR A 110 -12.81 -19.10 -0.94
C THR A 110 -12.54 -17.62 -1.23
N ALA A 111 -12.14 -17.31 -2.46
CA ALA A 111 -12.05 -15.94 -2.92
C ALA A 111 -13.41 -15.23 -2.81
N GLU A 112 -14.50 -15.93 -3.10
CA GLU A 112 -15.86 -15.45 -3.02
C GLU A 112 -16.27 -15.09 -1.59
N ASP A 113 -15.91 -15.93 -0.61
CA ASP A 113 -16.17 -15.66 0.81
C ASP A 113 -15.47 -14.38 1.27
N MET A 114 -14.19 -14.22 0.89
CA MET A 114 -13.42 -13.01 1.19
C MET A 114 -14.02 -11.77 0.53
N VAL A 115 -14.41 -11.86 -0.75
CA VAL A 115 -15.08 -10.77 -1.46
C VAL A 115 -16.39 -10.40 -0.77
N GLN A 116 -17.19 -11.37 -0.36
CA GLN A 116 -18.46 -11.12 0.32
C GLN A 116 -18.22 -10.45 1.68
N ALA A 117 -17.26 -10.94 2.46
CA ALA A 117 -16.91 -10.37 3.77
C ALA A 117 -16.47 -8.90 3.65
N ILE A 118 -15.61 -8.58 2.68
CA ILE A 118 -15.12 -7.21 2.48
C ILE A 118 -16.21 -6.32 1.89
N SER A 119 -17.06 -6.85 1.00
CA SER A 119 -18.15 -6.10 0.38
C SER A 119 -19.22 -5.65 1.37
N LYS A 120 -19.39 -6.36 2.50
CA LYS A 120 -20.25 -5.88 3.62
C LYS A 120 -19.80 -4.51 4.14
N LYS A 121 -18.50 -4.22 4.06
CA LYS A 121 -17.93 -2.95 4.53
C LYS A 121 -17.84 -1.91 3.43
N TYR A 122 -17.27 -2.25 2.27
CA TYR A 122 -16.94 -1.28 1.22
C TYR A 122 -17.91 -1.26 0.03
N GLY A 123 -19.02 -2.00 0.13
CA GLY A 123 -20.02 -2.09 -0.93
C GLY A 123 -19.62 -3.08 -2.02
N THR A 124 -20.23 -2.95 -3.19
CA THR A 124 -20.06 -3.92 -4.29
C THR A 124 -18.65 -3.87 -4.87
N ALA A 125 -18.03 -5.04 -5.00
CA ALA A 125 -16.73 -5.18 -5.64
C ALA A 125 -16.84 -5.21 -7.17
N THR A 126 -15.88 -4.59 -7.85
CA THR A 126 -15.60 -4.80 -9.27
C THR A 126 -14.65 -5.98 -9.43
N ARG A 127 -15.03 -6.96 -10.26
CA ARG A 127 -14.19 -8.10 -10.62
C ARG A 127 -13.46 -7.81 -11.93
N THR A 128 -12.22 -7.36 -11.83
CA THR A 128 -11.39 -7.05 -12.99
C THR A 128 -10.16 -7.95 -13.01
N ALA A 129 -9.83 -8.49 -14.18
CA ALA A 129 -8.53 -9.15 -14.40
C ALA A 129 -7.44 -8.07 -14.48
N GLY A 130 -6.96 -7.62 -13.32
CA GLY A 130 -5.85 -6.68 -13.19
C GLY A 130 -4.74 -7.26 -12.32
N GLU A 131 -3.59 -6.61 -12.36
CA GLU A 131 -2.49 -6.87 -11.43
C GLU A 131 -2.22 -5.63 -10.59
N ILE A 132 -1.61 -5.83 -9.42
CA ILE A 132 -1.11 -4.76 -8.56
C ILE A 132 0.37 -4.98 -8.29
N SER A 133 1.12 -3.88 -8.27
CA SER A 133 2.57 -3.88 -8.12
C SER A 133 3.01 -3.72 -6.66
N PHE A 134 4.06 -4.45 -6.27
CA PHE A 134 4.72 -4.35 -4.96
C PHE A 134 6.21 -4.06 -5.14
N PRO A 135 6.59 -2.86 -5.61
CA PRO A 135 7.98 -2.58 -6.00
C PRO A 135 8.94 -2.51 -4.81
N THR A 136 8.44 -2.30 -3.60
CA THR A 136 9.22 -2.12 -2.37
C THR A 136 9.10 -3.26 -1.37
N ASN A 137 8.20 -4.22 -1.61
CA ASN A 137 7.90 -5.28 -0.66
C ASN A 137 8.48 -6.63 -1.12
N GLU A 138 9.39 -7.18 -0.33
CA GLU A 138 10.12 -8.42 -0.64
C GLU A 138 9.27 -9.70 -0.39
N LEU A 139 8.18 -9.61 0.38
CA LEU A 139 7.29 -10.76 0.67
C LEU A 139 6.31 -11.05 -0.47
N TYR A 140 6.17 -10.13 -1.41
CA TYR A 140 5.28 -10.24 -2.56
C TYR A 140 6.10 -10.28 -3.84
N ARG A 141 5.58 -10.94 -4.87
CA ARG A 141 6.17 -10.78 -6.20
C ARG A 141 6.01 -9.34 -6.66
N THR A 142 6.81 -8.95 -7.65
CA THR A 142 6.72 -7.62 -8.28
C THR A 142 5.28 -7.27 -8.66
N THR A 143 4.48 -8.25 -9.08
CA THR A 143 3.04 -8.11 -9.25
C THR A 143 2.26 -9.30 -8.70
N GLU A 144 1.04 -9.03 -8.22
CA GLU A 144 0.04 -10.07 -7.93
C GLU A 144 -1.29 -9.80 -8.63
N LYS A 145 -2.01 -10.89 -8.93
CA LYS A 145 -3.32 -10.83 -9.57
C LYS A 145 -4.38 -10.34 -8.58
N VAL A 146 -5.17 -9.35 -9.01
CA VAL A 146 -6.33 -8.83 -8.28
C VAL A 146 -7.50 -9.80 -8.44
N ILE A 147 -8.07 -10.19 -7.30
CA ILE A 147 -9.29 -11.00 -7.21
C ILE A 147 -10.51 -10.09 -7.32
N ALA A 148 -10.50 -8.99 -6.57
CA ALA A 148 -11.60 -8.04 -6.50
C ALA A 148 -11.09 -6.65 -6.10
N ARG A 149 -11.82 -5.63 -6.54
CA ARG A 149 -11.50 -4.23 -6.29
C ARG A 149 -12.71 -3.45 -5.80
N TRP A 150 -12.50 -2.55 -4.83
CA TRP A 150 -13.42 -1.50 -4.45
C TRP A 150 -12.70 -0.17 -4.69
N GLU A 151 -13.28 0.74 -5.45
CA GLU A 151 -12.60 1.99 -5.79
C GLU A 151 -13.54 3.14 -6.02
N ASP A 152 -13.00 4.33 -5.83
CA ASP A 152 -13.59 5.59 -6.28
C ASP A 152 -12.53 6.38 -7.09
N SER A 153 -12.75 7.67 -7.30
CA SER A 153 -11.81 8.53 -8.03
C SER A 153 -10.45 8.71 -7.34
N GLN A 154 -10.37 8.52 -6.02
CA GLN A 154 -9.20 8.84 -5.20
C GLN A 154 -8.53 7.62 -4.59
N TYR A 155 -9.29 6.58 -4.25
CA TYR A 155 -8.85 5.44 -3.45
C TYR A 155 -9.14 4.12 -4.14
N SER A 156 -8.34 3.10 -3.80
CA SER A 156 -8.55 1.73 -4.24
C SER A 156 -8.23 0.75 -3.13
N ILE A 157 -9.09 -0.24 -2.98
CA ILE A 157 -8.93 -1.41 -2.12
C ILE A 157 -8.92 -2.62 -3.03
N ASN A 158 -7.87 -3.44 -2.96
CA ASN A 158 -7.66 -4.58 -3.83
C ASN A 158 -7.47 -5.81 -2.95
N LEU A 159 -8.31 -6.82 -3.17
CA LEU A 159 -8.09 -8.15 -2.64
C LEU A 159 -7.19 -8.91 -3.61
N VAL A 160 -6.09 -9.46 -3.09
CA VAL A 160 -5.18 -10.34 -3.81
C VAL A 160 -4.98 -11.63 -3.02
N ARG A 161 -4.37 -12.61 -3.68
CA ARG A 161 -3.79 -13.76 -3.00
C ARG A 161 -2.31 -13.79 -3.33
N SER A 162 -1.47 -13.70 -2.31
CA SER A 162 -0.02 -13.81 -2.48
C SER A 162 0.31 -15.20 -3.00
N ARG A 163 1.04 -15.27 -4.12
CA ARG A 163 1.50 -16.56 -4.65
C ARG A 163 2.61 -17.16 -3.80
N PHE A 164 3.38 -16.32 -3.11
CA PHE A 164 4.50 -16.77 -2.28
C PHE A 164 4.03 -17.25 -0.91
N LEU A 165 3.18 -16.46 -0.24
CA LEU A 165 2.68 -16.78 1.10
C LEU A 165 1.44 -17.69 1.08
N ASN A 166 0.84 -17.90 -0.10
CA ASN A 166 -0.43 -18.60 -0.28
C ASN A 166 -1.62 -18.03 0.55
N SER A 167 -1.46 -16.82 1.10
CA SER A 167 -2.46 -16.14 1.93
C SER A 167 -3.18 -15.01 1.17
N PHE A 168 -4.38 -14.67 1.64
CA PHE A 168 -5.09 -13.49 1.18
C PHE A 168 -4.44 -12.22 1.71
N ALA A 169 -4.49 -11.16 0.90
CA ALA A 169 -4.05 -9.85 1.32
C ALA A 169 -4.95 -8.74 0.78
N LEU A 170 -5.09 -7.69 1.58
CA LEU A 170 -5.83 -6.48 1.23
C LEU A 170 -4.84 -5.33 1.03
N VAL A 171 -4.87 -4.72 -0.15
CA VAL A 171 -4.04 -3.55 -0.49
C VAL A 171 -4.92 -2.34 -0.64
N MET A 172 -4.67 -1.30 0.15
CA MET A 172 -5.47 -0.08 0.18
C MET A 172 -4.55 1.10 -0.10
N PHE A 173 -4.89 1.97 -1.05
CA PHE A 173 -4.01 3.08 -1.40
C PHE A 173 -4.74 4.29 -1.97
N SER A 174 -4.08 5.45 -1.84
CA SER A 174 -4.45 6.70 -2.51
C SER A 174 -3.84 6.71 -3.90
N LYS A 175 -4.67 6.69 -4.95
CA LYS A 175 -4.23 6.57 -6.35
C LYS A 175 -3.20 7.63 -6.74
N ARG A 176 -3.38 8.87 -6.26
CA ARG A 176 -2.47 9.98 -6.53
C ARG A 176 -1.10 9.76 -5.87
N LEU A 177 -1.09 9.54 -4.55
CA LEU A 177 0.16 9.40 -3.79
C LEU A 177 0.91 8.12 -4.18
N ASP A 178 0.17 7.05 -4.50
CA ASP A 178 0.72 5.79 -4.98
C ASP A 178 1.45 5.96 -6.32
N GLY A 179 0.82 6.63 -7.29
CA GLY A 179 1.46 6.97 -8.56
C GLY A 179 2.69 7.88 -8.40
N GLU A 180 2.64 8.85 -7.48
CA GLU A 180 3.79 9.70 -7.15
C GLU A 180 4.96 8.91 -6.54
N ALA A 181 4.65 7.96 -5.64
CA ALA A 181 5.63 7.07 -5.03
C ALA A 181 6.27 6.14 -6.05
N GLU A 182 5.48 5.46 -6.90
CA GLU A 182 5.99 4.59 -7.96
C GLU A 182 6.87 5.35 -8.96
N ALA A 183 6.46 6.56 -9.36
CA ALA A 183 7.27 7.42 -10.22
C ALA A 183 8.61 7.82 -9.56
N ALA A 184 8.61 8.09 -8.25
CA ALA A 184 9.84 8.38 -7.51
C ALA A 184 10.77 7.15 -7.45
N ILE A 185 10.23 5.97 -7.18
CA ILE A 185 10.99 4.71 -7.17
C ILE A 185 11.63 4.45 -8.54
N ALA A 186 10.86 4.57 -9.61
CA ALA A 186 11.35 4.37 -10.97
C ALA A 186 12.47 5.35 -11.36
N ARG A 187 12.38 6.61 -10.92
CA ARG A 187 13.42 7.62 -11.15
C ARG A 187 14.72 7.28 -10.41
N SER A 188 14.63 6.80 -9.18
CA SER A 188 15.81 6.39 -8.40
C SER A 188 16.54 5.23 -9.04
N LEU A 189 15.82 4.19 -9.47
CA LEU A 189 16.38 3.04 -10.17
C LEU A 189 17.11 3.46 -11.46
N LYS A 190 16.53 4.41 -12.22
CA LYS A 190 17.17 4.97 -13.42
C LYS A 190 18.46 5.74 -13.10
N MET A 191 18.49 6.50 -12.00
CA MET A 191 19.68 7.24 -11.57
C MET A 191 20.81 6.31 -11.09
N GLU A 192 20.48 5.21 -10.41
CA GLU A 192 21.46 4.19 -9.99
C GLU A 192 22.09 3.48 -11.19
N GLY A 193 21.28 3.07 -12.17
CA GLY A 193 21.79 2.47 -13.42
C GLY A 193 22.71 3.40 -14.21
N ALA A 194 22.39 4.70 -14.27
CA ALA A 194 23.22 5.70 -14.93
C ALA A 194 24.56 5.94 -14.19
N ARG A 195 24.56 5.96 -12.84
CA ARG A 195 25.79 6.08 -12.05
C ARG A 195 26.70 4.87 -12.19
N GLY A 196 26.16 3.66 -12.18
CA GLY A 196 26.93 2.44 -12.41
C GLY A 196 27.61 2.42 -13.79
N SER A 197 26.93 2.92 -14.82
CA SER A 197 27.49 3.05 -16.17
C SER A 197 28.58 4.12 -16.28
N ALA A 198 28.48 5.22 -15.53
CA ALA A 198 29.48 6.29 -15.53
C ALA A 198 30.76 5.91 -14.77
N GLU A 199 30.65 5.18 -13.66
CA GLU A 199 31.81 4.72 -12.88
C GLU A 199 32.65 3.69 -13.66
N GLY A 200 32.00 2.77 -14.39
CA GLY A 200 32.68 1.80 -15.26
C GLY A 200 33.41 2.41 -16.47
N LYS A 201 33.22 3.71 -16.75
CA LYS A 201 33.88 4.43 -17.85
C LYS A 201 34.99 5.39 -17.38
N ARG A 202 35.31 5.47 -16.08
CA ARG A 202 36.44 6.28 -15.62
C ARG A 202 37.77 5.60 -16.00
N PRO A 203 38.67 6.27 -16.75
CA PRO A 203 40.00 5.75 -17.01
C PRO A 203 40.81 5.64 -15.70
N PRO A 204 41.69 4.63 -15.54
CA PRO A 204 42.54 4.53 -14.36
C PRO A 204 43.44 5.76 -14.27
N GLU A 205 43.40 6.43 -13.12
CA GLU A 205 44.24 7.58 -12.79
C GLU A 205 45.71 7.12 -12.83
N LYS A 206 46.47 7.62 -13.80
CA LYS A 206 47.90 7.33 -13.93
C LYS A 206 48.62 7.92 -12.71
N ARG A 207 49.01 7.07 -11.76
CA ARG A 207 49.97 7.44 -10.71
C ARG A 207 51.26 7.86 -11.39
N ALA A 208 51.53 9.16 -11.41
CA ALA A 208 52.83 9.68 -11.80
C ALA A 208 53.86 9.15 -10.80
N ALA A 209 54.80 8.33 -11.28
CA ALA A 209 55.95 7.92 -10.49
C ALA A 209 56.81 9.16 -10.24
N ASP A 210 57.00 9.50 -8.97
CA ASP A 210 57.92 10.53 -8.50
C ASP A 210 59.37 10.03 -8.63
N PRO A 211 60.21 10.60 -9.52
CA PRO A 211 61.59 10.18 -9.65
C PRO A 211 62.47 11.10 -8.81
N GLY A 212 62.85 10.63 -7.62
CA GLY A 212 64.11 11.06 -7.01
C GLY A 212 64.07 11.30 -5.51
N ARG A 213 64.59 10.33 -4.75
CA ARG A 213 65.49 10.65 -3.62
C ARG A 213 66.29 9.43 -3.18
N PHE A 214 67.44 9.21 -3.82
CA PHE A 214 68.55 8.51 -3.18
C PHE A 214 69.66 9.55 -2.93
N GLU A 215 69.78 10.02 -1.69
CA GLU A 215 71.04 10.49 -1.14
C GLU A 215 71.19 9.95 0.27
N GLY A 216 72.38 9.42 0.55
CA GLY A 216 72.70 8.64 1.73
C GLY A 216 73.06 9.44 2.98
N LYS A 217 73.16 8.68 4.08
CA LYS A 217 74.26 8.68 5.06
C LYS A 217 73.76 7.97 6.31
N ARG A 218 74.34 6.81 6.62
CA ARG A 218 75.28 6.62 7.73
C ARG A 218 75.94 5.26 7.61
#